data_AF-A0A497ARI9-F1
#
_entry.id   AF-A0A497ARI9-F1
#
_cell.length_a   1.000
_cell.length_b   1.000
_cell.length_c   1.000
_cell.angle_alpha   90.00
_cell.angle_beta   90.00
_cell.angle_gamma   90.00
#
_symmetry.space_group_name_H-M   'P 1'
#
loop_
_entity.id
_entity.type
_entity.pdbx_description
1 polymer ?
#
loop_
_entity_poly.entity_id
_entity_poly.type
_entity_poly.pdbx_seq_one_letter_code
_entity_poly.pdbx_strand_id
1 'polypeptide(L)' 'MGNPMEPVDEQAIFERDGFRCVYCGATSQLELDHVVPLSRGGAHCADNLVVACRSCNASKGNKPLIVWLLDRVTQSP' A
#
# COMPACT_ATOMS: atom_id res chain seq x y z
N MET A 1 -11.60 4.09 -14.10
CA MET A 1 -11.86 4.96 -12.93
C MET A 1 -12.95 4.27 -12.13
N GLY A 2 -12.60 3.67 -10.99
CA GLY A 2 -13.53 2.86 -10.20
C GLY A 2 -14.65 3.70 -9.59
N ASN A 3 -15.87 3.15 -9.58
CA ASN A 3 -17.04 3.78 -8.99
C ASN A 3 -16.90 3.74 -7.45
N PRO A 4 -17.02 4.86 -6.72
CA PRO A 4 -16.74 4.93 -5.27
C PRO A 4 -17.67 4.11 -4.35
N MET A 5 -18.63 3.36 -4.90
CA MET A 5 -19.54 2.45 -4.18
C MET A 5 -19.37 0.97 -4.54
N GLU A 6 -18.48 0.61 -5.47
CA GLU A 6 -18.22 -0.80 -5.76
C GLU A 6 -17.28 -1.40 -4.70
N PRO A 7 -17.59 -2.62 -4.19
CA PRO A 7 -16.71 -3.31 -3.27
C PRO A 7 -15.35 -3.56 -3.94
N VAL A 8 -14.28 -3.35 -3.19
CA VAL A 8 -12.92 -3.60 -3.67
C VAL A 8 -12.73 -5.10 -3.85
N ASP A 9 -12.29 -5.50 -5.04
CA ASP A 9 -11.81 -6.86 -5.30
C ASP A 9 -10.35 -6.98 -4.83
N GLU A 10 -10.16 -7.47 -3.60
CA GLU A 10 -8.84 -7.66 -3.01
C GLU A 10 -8.00 -8.66 -3.81
N GLN A 11 -8.62 -9.74 -4.32
CA GLN A 11 -7.93 -10.77 -5.10
C GLN A 11 -7.34 -10.18 -6.37
N ALA A 12 -8.09 -9.33 -7.07
CA ALA A 12 -7.60 -8.61 -8.26
C ALA A 12 -6.40 -7.71 -7.95
N ILE A 13 -6.35 -7.08 -6.77
CA ILE A 13 -5.18 -6.29 -6.33
C ILE A 13 -3.98 -7.20 -6.08
N PHE A 14 -4.19 -8.35 -5.43
CA PHE A 14 -3.12 -9.34 -5.22
C PHE A 14 -2.54 -9.89 -6.52
N GLU A 15 -3.39 -10.16 -7.50
CA GLU A 15 -2.98 -10.60 -8.83
C GLU A 15 -2.24 -9.49 -9.60
N ARG A 16 -2.76 -8.25 -9.57
CA ARG A 16 -2.14 -7.07 -10.18
C ARG A 16 -0.72 -6.86 -9.66
N ASP A 17 -0.54 -6.97 -8.34
CA ASP A 17 0.74 -6.74 -7.67
C ASP A 17 1.62 -8.02 -7.63
N GLY A 18 1.17 -9.10 -8.27
CA GLY A 18 1.95 -10.32 -8.49
C GLY A 18 2.27 -11.09 -7.20
N PHE A 19 1.36 -11.03 -6.21
CA PHE A 19 1.53 -11.60 -4.86
C PHE A 19 2.86 -11.21 -4.21
N ARG A 20 3.25 -9.94 -4.37
CA ARG A 20 4.49 -9.37 -3.84
C ARG A 20 4.23 -8.02 -3.22
N CYS A 21 4.97 -7.73 -2.16
CA CYS A 21 5.04 -6.39 -1.60
C CYS A 21 5.56 -5.42 -2.67
N VAL A 22 4.75 -4.44 -3.06
CA VAL A 22 5.14 -3.44 -4.08
C VAL A 22 6.33 -2.59 -3.62
N TYR A 23 6.57 -2.50 -2.31
CA TYR A 23 7.65 -1.68 -1.73
C TYR A 23 9.00 -2.37 -1.66
N CYS A 24 9.05 -3.70 -1.46
CA CYS A 24 10.31 -4.43 -1.26
C CYS A 24 10.43 -5.78 -1.96
N GLY A 25 9.38 -6.25 -2.63
CA GLY A 25 9.37 -7.51 -3.36
C GLY A 25 9.17 -8.77 -2.52
N ALA A 26 9.04 -8.65 -1.18
CA ALA A 26 8.75 -9.80 -0.32
C ALA A 26 7.44 -10.52 -0.73
N THR A 27 7.39 -11.84 -0.58
CA THR A 27 6.24 -12.69 -0.97
C THR A 27 5.51 -13.30 0.25
N SER A 28 5.82 -12.85 1.46
CA SER A 28 5.28 -13.39 2.70
C SER A 28 4.68 -12.29 3.59
N GLN A 29 3.72 -12.67 4.43
CA GLN A 29 3.02 -11.77 5.36
C GLN A 29 2.43 -10.55 4.63
N LEU A 30 1.73 -10.81 3.53
CA LEU A 30 1.18 -9.79 2.65
C LEU A 30 -0.19 -9.32 3.16
N GLU A 31 -0.40 -8.00 3.12
CA GLU A 31 -1.60 -7.30 3.55
C GLU A 31 -1.85 -6.15 2.55
N LEU A 32 -3.09 -5.67 2.45
CA LEU A 32 -3.37 -4.46 1.68
C LEU A 32 -2.94 -3.20 2.47
N ASP A 33 -2.27 -2.27 1.79
CA ASP A 33 -1.89 -0.97 2.31
C ASP A 33 -2.52 0.15 1.49
N HIS A 34 -2.95 1.20 2.17
CA HIS A 34 -3.44 2.43 1.55
C HIS A 34 -2.27 3.35 1.22
N VAL A 35 -2.00 3.59 -0.08
CA VAL A 35 -0.95 4.51 -0.55
C VAL A 35 -1.05 5.87 0.13
N VAL A 36 -2.27 6.42 0.19
CA VAL A 36 -2.66 7.52 1.08
C VAL A 36 -3.51 6.94 2.21
N PRO A 37 -3.08 7.01 3.48
CA PRO A 37 -3.82 6.46 4.61
C PRO A 37 -5.24 7.04 4.74
N LEU A 38 -6.19 6.22 5.19
CA LEU A 38 -7.57 6.64 5.47
C LEU A 38 -7.61 7.84 6.45
N SER A 39 -6.76 7.83 7.47
CA SER A 39 -6.63 8.92 8.46
C SER A 39 -6.13 10.25 7.86
N ARG A 40 -5.68 10.23 6.61
CA ARG A 40 -5.21 11.39 5.83
C ARG A 40 -6.08 11.66 4.61
N GLY A 41 -7.29 11.09 4.56
CA GLY A 41 -8.27 11.33 3.49
C GLY A 41 -8.09 10.46 2.24
N GLY A 42 -7.30 9.39 2.30
CA GLY A 42 -7.25 8.42 1.22
C GLY A 42 -8.57 7.66 1.08
N ALA A 43 -8.89 7.25 -0.15
CA ALA A 43 -10.08 6.45 -0.43
C ALA A 43 -9.79 4.95 -0.25
N HIS A 44 -10.80 4.17 0.13
CA HIS A 44 -10.72 2.71 0.07
C HIS A 44 -11.13 2.24 -1.34
N CYS A 45 -10.21 2.34 -2.30
CA CYS A 45 -10.42 1.95 -3.69
C CYS A 45 -9.17 1.28 -4.26
N ALA A 46 -9.32 0.51 -5.34
CA ALA A 46 -8.22 -0.25 -5.95
C ALA A 46 -7.03 0.63 -6.37
N ASP A 47 -7.26 1.88 -6.77
CA ASP A 47 -6.22 2.83 -7.16
C ASP A 47 -5.39 3.33 -5.96
N ASN A 48 -5.93 3.27 -4.75
CA ASN A 48 -5.24 3.67 -3.52
C ASN A 48 -4.78 2.47 -2.67
N LEU A 49 -5.05 1.24 -3.11
CA LEU A 49 -4.66 0.01 -2.41
C LEU A 49 -3.55 -0.71 -3.16
N VAL A 50 -2.57 -1.20 -2.42
CA VAL A 50 -1.47 -2.02 -2.94
C VAL A 50 -1.18 -3.18 -1.99
N VAL A 51 -0.56 -4.24 -2.48
CA VAL A 51 -0.02 -5.31 -1.64
C VAL A 51 1.28 -4.85 -0.98
N ALA A 52 1.33 -4.91 0.35
CA ALA A 52 2.52 -4.65 1.15
C ALA A 52 2.81 -5.79 2.11
N CYS A 53 4.07 -6.08 2.40
CA CYS A 53 4.39 -6.97 3.51
C CYS A 53 4.18 -6.24 4.84
N ARG A 54 3.84 -6.99 5.89
CA ARG A 54 3.61 -6.46 7.25
C ARG A 54 4.71 -5.53 7.74
N SER A 55 5.98 -5.84 7.45
CA SER A 55 7.11 -5.00 7.86
C SER A 55 7.11 -3.63 7.18
N CYS A 56 6.89 -3.57 5.86
CA CYS A 56 6.82 -2.29 5.14
C CYS A 56 5.56 -1.51 5.53
N ASN A 57 4.42 -2.21 5.64
CA ASN A 57 3.15 -1.61 6.05
C ASN A 57 3.26 -0.96 7.44
N ALA A 58 3.81 -1.68 8.42
CA ALA A 58 4.06 -1.17 9.77
C ALA A 58 5.06 0.00 9.80
N SER A 59 6.14 -0.07 9.00
CA SER A 59 7.12 1.03 8.88
C SER A 59 6.51 2.31 8.30
N LYS A 60 5.59 2.17 7.33
CA LYS A 60 4.86 3.30 6.73
C LYS A 60 3.84 3.90 7.68
N GLY A 61 3.07 3.06 8.36
CA GLY A 61 2.05 3.49 9.31
C GLY A 61 1.06 4.48 8.67
N ASN A 62 0.84 5.62 9.33
CA ASN A 62 -0.09 6.67 8.87
C ASN A 62 0.54 7.74 7.98
N LYS A 63 1.73 7.49 7.44
CA LYS A 63 2.39 8.40 6.49
C LYS A 63 1.89 8.12 5.06
N PRO A 64 1.60 9.17 4.27
CA PRO A 64 1.45 9.01 2.82
C PRO A 64 2.70 8.38 2.22
N LEU A 65 2.55 7.54 1.18
CA LEU A 65 3.65 6.82 0.53
C LEU A 65 4.86 7.73 0.24
N ILE A 66 4.61 8.91 -0.34
CA ILE A 66 5.69 9.84 -0.70
C ILE A 66 6.49 10.30 0.52
N VAL A 67 5.84 10.61 1.65
CA VAL A 67 6.51 11.04 2.87
C VAL A 67 7.36 9.90 3.44
N TRP A 68 6.81 8.69 3.46
CA TRP A 68 7.54 7.52 3.94
C TRP A 68 8.74 7.16 3.06
N LEU A 69 8.63 7.30 1.74
CA LEU A 69 9.77 7.08 0.83
C LEU A 69 10.88 8.10 1.04
N LEU A 70 10.54 9.37 1.24
CA LEU A 70 11.52 10.42 1.54
C LEU A 70 12.26 10.16 2.86
N ASP A 71 11.55 9.69 3.90
CA ASP A 71 12.18 9.28 5.16
C ASP A 71 13.21 8.15 4.93
N ARG A 72 12.91 7.19 4.05
CA ARG A 72 13.82 6.06 3.75
C ARG A 72 15.07 6.50 2.97
N VAL A 73 14.91 7.43 2.04
CA VAL A 73 16.05 7.97 1.27
C VAL A 73 16.95 8.81 2.17
N THR A 74 16.38 9.63 3.04
CA THR A 74 17.15 10.53 3.91
C THR A 74 17.81 9.84 5.11
N GLN A 75 17.38 8.62 5.44
CA GLN A 75 17.95 7.79 6.52
C GLN A 75 18.84 6.67 6.01
N SER A 76 19.08 6.58 4.70
CA SER A 76 20.11 5.70 4.15
C SER A 76 21.50 6.32 4.43
N PRO A 77 22.45 5.58 5.00
CA PRO A 77 23.79 6.10 5.30
C PRO A 77 24.54 6.55 4.04
#